data_AF-W4ME88-F1
#
_entry.id   AF-W4ME88-F1
#
_cell.length_a   1.000
_cell.length_b   1.000
_cell.length_c   1.000
_cell.angle_alpha   90.00
_cell.angle_beta   90.00
_cell.angle_gamma   90.00
#
_symmetry.space_group_name_H-M   'P 1'
#
loop_
_entity.id
_entity.type
_entity.pdbx_description
1 polymer ?
#
loop_
_entity_poly.entity_id
_entity_poly.type
_entity_poly.pdbx_seq_one_letter_code
_entity_poly.pdbx_strand_id
1 'polypeptide(L)' 'MLEIADHFGAASYETQNVEGHWRYSGILYRDDLVRAVVDVPDSASNRQWVKQFKDRWKIRLEQLELWLVSYRIEIE' A
#
# COMPACT_ATOMS: atom_id res chain seq x y z
N MET A 1 7.25 4.96 -3.76
CA MET A 1 8.32 4.10 -3.23
C MET A 1 9.33 4.88 -2.42
N LEU A 2 10.01 5.88 -2.98
CA LEU A 2 10.91 6.76 -2.22
C LEU A 2 10.25 7.32 -0.95
N GLU A 3 9.03 7.87 -1.04
CA GLU A 3 8.35 8.47 0.13
C GLU A 3 8.12 7.53 1.33
N ILE A 4 7.84 6.23 1.10
CA ILE A 4 7.65 5.27 2.20
C ILE A 4 8.99 5.01 2.88
N ALA A 5 10.03 4.77 2.10
CA ALA A 5 11.38 4.54 2.60
C ALA A 5 11.97 5.81 3.25
N ASP A 6 11.72 6.99 2.70
CA ASP A 6 12.16 8.28 3.23
C ASP A 6 11.52 8.57 4.60
N HIS A 7 10.25 8.19 4.78
CA HIS A 7 9.54 8.42 6.04
C HIS A 7 9.89 7.38 7.12
N PHE A 8 9.94 6.10 6.77
CA PHE A 8 10.12 5.01 7.74
C PHE A 8 11.56 4.49 7.85
N GLY A 9 12.47 4.96 6.99
CA GLY A 9 13.86 4.53 6.92
C GLY A 9 14.08 3.20 6.17
N ALA A 10 13.02 2.44 5.90
CA ALA A 10 13.08 1.20 5.14
C ALA A 10 11.72 0.87 4.51
N ALA A 11 11.74 0.16 3.38
CA ALA A 11 10.57 -0.48 2.78
C ALA A 11 11.02 -1.67 1.94
N SER A 12 10.24 -2.74 1.96
CA SER A 12 10.38 -3.89 1.07
C SER A 12 9.48 -3.72 -0.14
N TYR A 13 9.96 -4.19 -1.29
CA TYR A 13 9.24 -4.11 -2.56
C TYR A 13 9.25 -5.46 -3.25
N GLU A 14 8.10 -5.88 -3.75
CA GLU A 14 8.00 -7.09 -4.54
C GLU A 14 8.20 -6.77 -6.01
N THR A 15 9.23 -7.36 -6.59
CA THR A 15 9.59 -7.20 -7.99
C THR A 15 8.89 -8.19 -8.92
N GLN A 16 8.10 -9.11 -8.36
CA GLN A 16 7.29 -10.05 -9.13
C GLN A 16 5.99 -9.36 -9.55
N ASN A 17 5.55 -9.57 -10.79
CA ASN A 17 4.25 -9.08 -11.25
C ASN A 17 3.14 -9.73 -10.42
N VAL A 18 2.40 -8.91 -9.67
CA VAL A 18 1.20 -9.34 -8.97
C VAL A 18 0.02 -9.01 -9.87
N GLU A 19 -0.60 -10.02 -10.47
CA GLU A 19 -1.76 -9.78 -11.32
C GLU A 19 -3.00 -9.52 -10.46
N GLY A 20 -3.62 -8.35 -10.63
CA GLY A 20 -4.87 -8.00 -9.97
C GLY A 20 -6.06 -8.25 -10.87
N HIS A 21 -7.07 -8.95 -10.35
CA HIS A 21 -8.40 -9.06 -10.96
C HIS A 21 -9.44 -8.57 -9.98
N TRP A 22 -10.13 -7.49 -10.32
CA TRP A 22 -11.11 -6.90 -9.42
C TRP A 22 -12.26 -6.26 -10.20
N ARG A 23 -13.41 -6.10 -9.54
CA ARG A 23 -14.61 -5.50 -10.15
C ARG A 23 -14.99 -4.22 -9.44
N TYR A 24 -15.38 -3.22 -10.23
CA TYR A 24 -15.95 -1.98 -9.73
C TYR A 24 -17.04 -1.49 -10.67
N SER A 25 -18.22 -1.20 -10.11
CA SER A 25 -19.41 -0.79 -10.87
C SER A 25 -19.72 -1.72 -12.06
N GLY A 26 -19.53 -3.03 -11.88
CA GLY A 26 -19.79 -4.04 -12.90
C GLY A 26 -18.69 -4.23 -13.95
N ILE A 27 -17.66 -3.39 -13.96
CA ILE A 27 -16.51 -3.49 -14.87
C ILE A 27 -15.44 -4.38 -14.24
N LEU A 28 -14.89 -5.33 -15.00
CA LEU A 28 -13.73 -6.12 -14.61
C LEU A 28 -12.45 -5.39 -15.00
N TYR A 29 -11.57 -5.20 -14.02
CA TYR A 29 -10.26 -4.62 -14.18
C TYR A 29 -9.20 -5.74 -14.07
N ARG A 30 -8.17 -5.60 -14.89
CA ARG A 30 -6.98 -6.45 -14.91
C ARG A 30 -5.77 -5.55 -14.94
N ASP A 31 -4.92 -5.65 -13.93
CA ASP A 31 -3.75 -4.79 -13.77
C ASP A 31 -2.51 -5.56 -13.28
N ASP A 32 -1.35 -4.97 -13.53
CA ASP A 32 -0.08 -5.37 -12.93
C ASP A 32 0.14 -4.53 -11.68
N LEU A 33 -0.09 -5.16 -10.53
CA LEU A 33 0.01 -4.53 -9.22
C LEU A 33 1.45 -4.54 -8.71
N VAL A 34 1.68 -3.56 -7.87
CA VAL A 34 2.90 -3.38 -7.10
C VAL A 34 2.59 -3.60 -5.63
N ARG A 35 3.38 -4.44 -4.96
CA ARG A 35 3.27 -4.64 -3.50
C ARG A 35 4.48 -4.05 -2.78
N ALA A 36 4.20 -3.06 -1.93
CA ALA A 36 5.17 -2.49 -0.99
C ALA A 36 4.79 -2.92 0.43
N VAL A 37 5.80 -3.31 1.22
CA VAL A 37 5.63 -3.74 2.61
C VAL A 37 6.52 -2.88 3.49
N VAL A 38 5.99 -2.43 4.62
CA VAL A 38 6.72 -1.67 5.63
C VAL A 38 6.40 -2.22 7.00
N ASP A 39 7.43 -2.63 7.73
CA ASP A 39 7.33 -3.08 9.11
C ASP A 39 7.70 -1.91 10.03
N VAL A 40 6.75 -1.46 10.83
CA VAL A 40 6.90 -0.28 11.68
C VAL A 40 6.28 -0.53 13.06
N PRO A 41 6.71 0.17 14.11
CA PRO A 41 6.05 0.11 15.40
C PRO A 41 4.55 0.43 15.30
N ASP A 42 3.74 -0.30 16.05
CA ASP A 42 2.30 -0.06 16.11
C ASP A 42 2.00 1.22 16.90
N SER A 43 1.86 2.33 16.16
CA SER A 43 1.54 3.63 16.72
C SER A 43 0.39 4.31 15.96
N ALA A 44 -0.35 5.17 16.67
CA ALA A 44 -1.42 5.95 16.05
C ALA A 44 -0.88 6.87 14.93
N SER A 45 0.33 7.44 15.10
CA SER A 45 0.97 8.29 14.10
C SER A 45 1.29 7.53 12.83
N ASN A 46 1.84 6.32 12.92
CA ASN A 46 2.18 5.50 11.76
C ASN A 46 0.93 5.09 10.99
N ARG A 47 -0.13 4.68 11.71
CA ARG A 47 -1.43 4.35 11.10
C ARG A 47 -2.04 5.57 10.39
N GLN A 48 -1.96 6.75 10.99
CA GLN A 48 -2.48 7.97 10.38
C GLN A 48 -1.68 8.36 9.14
N TRP A 49 -0.34 8.27 9.20
CA TRP A 49 0.51 8.57 8.07
C TRP A 49 0.21 7.67 6.87
N VAL A 50 0.08 6.35 7.07
CA VAL A 50 -0.22 5.38 6.00
C VAL A 50 -1.61 5.64 5.38
N LYS A 51 -2.61 6.01 6.17
CA LYS A 51 -3.93 6.40 5.65
C LYS A 51 -3.83 7.65 4.75
N GLN A 52 -3.14 8.68 5.21
CA GLN A 52 -2.94 9.90 4.43
C GLN A 52 -2.10 9.65 3.18
N PHE A 53 -1.12 8.76 3.25
CA PHE A 53 -0.33 8.32 2.11
C PHE A 53 -1.24 7.72 1.03
N LYS A 54 -2.14 6.80 1.40
CA LYS A 54 -3.14 6.24 0.46
C LYS A 54 -3.98 7.33 -0.21
N ASP A 55 -4.51 8.28 0.56
CA ASP A 55 -5.37 9.33 0.01
C ASP A 55 -4.63 10.18 -1.03
N ARG A 56 -3.38 10.59 -0.72
CA ARG A 56 -2.54 11.35 -1.65
C ARG A 56 -2.19 10.54 -2.91
N TRP A 57 -1.78 9.29 -2.73
CA TRP A 57 -1.27 8.46 -3.83
C TRP A 57 -2.37 7.93 -4.73
N LYS A 58 -3.58 7.71 -4.20
CA LYS A 58 -4.75 7.34 -5.01
C LYS A 58 -5.01 8.40 -6.09
N ILE A 59 -4.93 9.68 -5.70
CA ILE A 59 -5.07 10.81 -6.62
C ILE A 59 -3.85 10.89 -7.56
N ARG A 60 -2.62 10.86 -7.01
CA ARG A 60 -1.38 11.04 -7.78
C ARG A 60 -1.18 9.98 -8.88
N LEU A 61 -1.63 8.75 -8.63
CA LEU A 61 -1.52 7.64 -9.57
C LEU A 61 -2.77 7.47 -10.44
N GLU A 62 -3.75 8.38 -10.31
CA GLU A 62 -5.04 8.32 -11.03
C GLU A 62 -5.75 6.97 -10.84
N GLN A 63 -5.64 6.40 -9.63
CA GLN A 63 -6.19 5.09 -9.33
C GLN A 63 -7.62 5.20 -8.80
N LEU A 64 -8.47 4.27 -9.25
CA LEU A 64 -9.82 4.11 -8.70
C LEU A 64 -9.79 3.68 -7.23
N GLU A 65 -8.78 2.91 -6.82
CA GLU A 65 -8.56 2.49 -5.44
C GLU A 65 -7.08 2.13 -5.17
N LEU A 66 -6.65 2.25 -3.92
CA LEU A 66 -5.40 1.68 -3.42
C LEU A 66 -5.70 0.83 -2.19
N TRP A 67 -5.43 -0.47 -2.28
CA TRP A 67 -5.66 -1.39 -1.17
C TRP A 67 -4.53 -1.29 -0.14
N LEU A 68 -4.92 -1.18 1.13
CA LEU A 68 -4.02 -1.19 2.27
C LEU A 68 -4.50 -2.23 3.27
N VAL A 69 -3.56 -3.01 3.79
CA VAL A 69 -3.78 -3.93 4.90
C VAL A 69 -2.75 -3.67 5.97
N SER A 70 -3.14 -3.81 7.24
CA SER A 70 -2.25 -3.74 8.38
C SER A 70 -2.58 -4.87 9.34
N TYR A 71 -1.58 -5.61 9.78
CA TYR A 71 -1.69 -6.61 10.82
C TYR A 71 -0.55 -6.42 11.80
N ARG A 72 -0.77 -6.81 13.05
CA ARG A 72 0.27 -6.81 14.08
C ARG A 72 1.08 -8.10 13.90
N ILE A 73 2.40 -7.97 13.79
CA ILE A 73 3.31 -9.11 13.79
C ILE A 73 3.73 -9.33 15.24
N GLU A 74 3.34 -10.47 15.81
CA GLU A 74 3.77 -10.90 17.14
C GLU A 74 4.73 -12.08 16.97
N ILE A 75 5.81 -12.08 17.76
CA ILE A 75 6.74 -13.20 17.84
C ILE A 75 6.46 -13.84 19.21
N GLU A 76 6.13 -15.13 19.22
CA GLU A 76 5.93 -15.93 20.44
C GLU A 76 7.25 -16.15 21.20
#